data_AF-A0A3M1DXZ4-F1
#
_entry.id   AF-A0A3M1DXZ4-F1
#
_cell.length_a   1.000
_cell.length_b   1.000
_cell.length_c   1.000
_cell.angle_alpha   90.00
_cell.angle_beta   90.00
_cell.angle_gamma   90.00
#
_symmetry.space_group_name_H-M   'P 1'
#
loop_
_entity.id
_entity.type
_entity.pdbx_description
1 polymer ?
#
loop_
_entity_poly.entity_id
_entity_poly.type
_entity_poly.pdbx_seq_one_letter_code
_entity_poly.pdbx_strand_id
1 'polypeptide(L)' 'MRLPKSGRPLHSEEDSMATRCNARTEVYARVCGFFRPVQQWNRGKKEEFKDRTEFLVERKTND' A
#
# COMPACT_ATOMS: atom_id res chain seq x y z
N MET A 1 17.16 -10.71 46.52
CA MET A 1 16.19 -9.72 46.02
C MET A 1 15.95 -9.94 44.53
N ARG A 2 14.75 -10.39 44.14
CA ARG A 2 14.24 -10.31 42.75
C ARG A 2 12.80 -9.84 42.86
N LEU A 3 12.52 -8.65 42.35
CA LEU A 3 11.19 -8.04 42.41
C LEU A 3 10.21 -8.80 41.49
N PRO A 4 8.93 -8.93 41.87
CA PRO A 4 7.91 -9.57 41.05
C PRO A 4 7.58 -8.72 39.82
N LYS A 5 7.37 -9.38 38.67
CA LYS A 5 7.04 -8.76 37.38
C LYS A 5 5.75 -7.93 37.52
N SER A 6 5.89 -6.61 37.51
CA SER A 6 4.78 -5.66 37.42
C SER A 6 4.09 -5.80 36.06
N GLY A 7 2.75 -5.78 36.10
CA GLY A 7 1.86 -6.11 34.99
C GLY A 7 2.06 -5.29 33.72
N ARG A 8 1.74 -5.92 32.58
CA ARG A 8 1.51 -5.20 31.32
C ARG A 8 0.20 -4.41 31.47
N PRO A 9 0.19 -3.08 31.29
CA PRO A 9 -1.05 -2.31 31.29
C PRO A 9 -1.93 -2.72 30.10
N LEU A 10 -3.25 -2.70 30.33
CA LEU A 10 -4.27 -2.92 29.31
C LEU A 10 -4.12 -1.90 28.17
N HIS A 11 -4.35 -2.37 26.95
CA HIS A 11 -4.37 -1.60 25.70
C HIS A 11 -5.10 -0.25 25.85
N SER A 12 -4.31 0.82 25.92
CA SER A 12 -4.77 2.19 25.76
C SER A 12 -5.02 2.46 24.27
N GLU A 13 -6.18 3.02 23.93
CA GLU A 13 -6.70 3.26 22.58
C GLU A 13 -5.91 4.31 21.74
N GLU A 14 -4.66 4.59 22.12
CA GLU A 14 -3.74 5.55 21.47
C GLU A 14 -2.67 4.86 20.59
N ASP A 15 -2.65 3.53 20.50
CA ASP A 15 -1.71 2.76 19.66
C ASP A 15 -2.16 2.58 18.19
N SER A 16 -3.22 3.28 17.76
CA SER A 16 -3.75 3.13 16.40
C SER A 16 -2.83 3.72 15.31
N MET A 17 -1.89 4.60 15.67
CA MET A 17 -0.93 5.20 14.72
C MET A 17 0.48 4.57 14.78
N ALA A 18 0.81 3.82 15.84
CA ALA A 18 2.13 3.19 16.00
C ALA A 18 2.29 1.88 15.20
N THR A 19 1.20 1.32 14.68
CA THR A 19 1.24 0.05 13.91
C THR A 19 1.60 0.25 12.43
N ARG A 20 1.66 1.50 11.94
CA ARG A 20 1.95 1.77 10.53
C ARG A 20 3.43 2.12 10.36
N CYS A 21 4.17 1.22 9.71
CA CYS A 21 5.52 1.51 9.28
C CYS A 21 5.50 2.75 8.36
N ASN A 22 6.14 3.85 8.78
CA ASN A 22 6.14 5.13 8.05
C ASN A 22 7.20 5.15 6.91
N ALA A 23 7.60 3.97 6.44
CA ALA A 23 8.56 3.83 5.34
C ALA A 23 7.89 4.05 3.98
N ARG A 24 8.67 4.50 3.01
CA ARG A 24 8.20 4.62 1.63
C ARG A 24 7.91 3.22 1.07
N THR A 25 6.71 3.07 0.50
CA THR A 25 6.32 1.83 -0.18
C THR A 25 6.72 1.89 -1.65
N GLU A 26 7.26 0.81 -2.17
CA GLU A 26 7.56 0.69 -3.60
C GLU A 26 6.29 0.29 -4.36
N VAL A 27 5.94 1.06 -5.38
CA VAL A 27 4.75 0.83 -6.20
C VAL A 27 5.15 0.07 -7.46
N TYR A 28 4.47 -1.05 -7.71
CA TYR A 28 4.67 -1.90 -8.88
C TYR A 28 3.46 -1.85 -9.80
N ALA A 29 3.72 -1.98 -11.10
CA ALA A 29 2.68 -2.07 -12.11
C ALA A 29 3.01 -3.16 -13.13
N ARG A 30 1.97 -3.74 -13.75
CA ARG A 30 2.11 -4.78 -14.77
C ARG A 30 2.41 -4.16 -16.14
N VAL A 31 3.48 -4.62 -16.77
CA VAL A 31 3.93 -4.22 -18.11
C VAL A 31 4.13 -5.48 -18.93
N CYS A 32 3.39 -5.64 -20.03
CA CYS A 32 3.51 -6.75 -20.99
C CYS A 32 3.71 -8.15 -20.38
N GLY A 33 3.04 -8.45 -19.25
CA GLY A 33 3.10 -9.77 -18.63
C GLY A 33 3.80 -9.84 -17.28
N PHE A 34 4.66 -8.88 -16.92
CA PHE A 34 5.47 -8.92 -15.68
C PHE A 34 5.38 -7.62 -14.88
N PHE A 35 5.78 -7.66 -13.61
CA PHE A 35 5.77 -6.49 -12.73
C PHE A 35 7.08 -5.70 -12.83
N ARG A 36 6.96 -4.37 -12.91
CA ARG A 36 8.10 -3.42 -12.85
C ARG A 36 7.83 -2.32 -11.82
N PRO A 37 8.85 -1.85 -11.09
CA PRO A 37 8.73 -0.67 -10.23
C PRO A 37 8.35 0.56 -11.04
N VAL A 38 7.31 1.27 -10.63
CA VAL A 38 6.84 2.50 -11.29
C VAL A 38 7.90 3.61 -11.20
N GLN A 39 8.67 3.62 -10.10
CA GLN A 39 9.74 4.60 -9.89
C GLN A 39 10.85 4.51 -10.95
N GLN A 40 11.03 3.35 -11.60
CA GLN A 40 12.08 3.10 -12.60
C GLN A 40 11.59 3.34 -14.05
N TRP A 41 10.39 3.87 -14.26
CA TRP A 41 9.89 4.11 -15.62
C TRP A 41 10.68 5.21 -16.33
N ASN A 42 11.14 4.91 -17.53
CA ASN A 42 11.74 5.89 -18.43
C ASN A 42 10.66 6.86 -19.00
N ARG A 43 11.10 7.91 -19.69
CA ARG A 43 10.19 8.92 -20.25
C ARG A 43 9.15 8.33 -21.21
N GLY A 44 9.57 7.40 -22.08
CA GLY A 44 8.67 6.77 -23.05
C GLY A 44 7.58 5.90 -22.41
N LYS A 45 7.92 5.12 -21.36
CA LYS A 45 6.95 4.29 -20.64
C LYS A 45 5.93 5.12 -19.85
N LYS A 46 6.34 6.28 -19.35
CA LYS A 46 5.43 7.25 -18.70
C LYS A 46 4.44 7.80 -19.71
N GLU A 47 4.89 8.13 -20.93
CA GLU A 47 4.00 8.61 -22.00
C GLU A 47 3.04 7.51 -22.44
N GLU A 48 3.53 6.31 -22.77
CA GLU A 48 2.67 5.17 -23.14
C GLU A 48 1.65 4.83 -22.05
N PHE A 49 2.00 5.02 -20.77
CA PHE A 49 1.02 4.80 -19.70
C PHE A 49 -0.12 5.82 -19.70
N LYS A 50 0.13 7.08 -20.07
CA LYS A 50 -0.93 8.11 -20.16
C LYS A 50 -1.92 7.80 -21.28
N ASP A 51 -1.45 7.15 -22.33
CA ASP A 51 -2.28 6.75 -23.48
C ASP A 51 -3.13 5.50 -23.19
N ARG A 52 -2.99 4.87 -22.01
CA ARG A 52 -3.81 3.72 -21.64
C ARG A 52 -5.22 4.13 -21.26
N THR A 53 -6.18 3.36 -21.75
CA THR A 53 -7.60 3.49 -21.37
C THR A 53 -7.99 2.40 -20.40
N GLU A 54 -8.65 2.77 -19.32
CA GLU A 54 -9.23 1.82 -18.37
C GLU A 54 -10.57 1.30 -18.90
N PHE A 55 -10.86 0.03 -18.63
CA PHE A 55 -12.18 -0.53 -18.89
C PHE A 55 -13.10 -0.21 -17.70
N LEU A 56 -14.16 0.55 -17.95
CA LEU A 56 -15.18 0.84 -16.94
C LEU A 56 -16.10 -0.36 -16.78
N VAL A 57 -16.07 -0.99 -15.61
CA VAL A 57 -17.04 -2.02 -15.26
C VAL A 57 -18.28 -1.31 -14.71
N GLU A 58 -19.42 -1.49 -15.37
CA GLU A 58 -20.70 -1.01 -14.86
C GLU A 58 -20.95 -1.61 -13.48
N ARG A 59 -21.11 -0.77 -12.45
CA ARG A 59 -21.57 -1.23 -11.14
C ARG A 59 -23.06 -1.55 -11.26
N LYS A 60 -23.42 -2.83 -11.20
CA LYS A 60 -24.81 -3.22 -10.96
C LYS A 60 -25.20 -2.69 -9.58
N THR A 61 -26.08 -1.69 -9.53
CA THR A 61 -26.81 -1.39 -8.31
C THR A 61 -27.77 -2.54 -8.06
N ASN A 62 -27.63 -3.21 -6.91
CA ASN A 62 -28.60 -4.21 -6.47
C ASN A 62 -29.94 -3.48 -6.25
N ASP A 63 -30.92 -3.78 -7.10
CA ASP A 63 -32.35 -3.51 -6.86
C ASP A 63 -32.92 -4.57 -5.91
#